data_AF-A0A842Q3M8-F1
#
_entry.id   AF-A0A842Q3M8-F1
#
_cell.length_a   1.000
_cell.length_b   1.000
_cell.length_c   1.000
_cell.angle_alpha   90.00
_cell.angle_beta   90.00
_cell.angle_gamma   90.00
#
_symmetry.space_group_name_H-M   'P 1'
#
loop_
_entity.id
_entity.type
_entity.pdbx_description
1 polymer ?
#
loop_
_entity_poly.entity_id
_entity_poly.type
_entity_poly.pdbx_seq_one_letter_code
_entity_poly.pdbx_strand_id
1 'polypeptide(L)'
;MEFLKIGLLDKQEDVMLITDVMSLDQIRDKINKEWNVELANLERSGRVTLSTFHDWYMPDGHFRSQNNIKKPTKRNEQSLAERRKGLRSVGDMTPFFSLDMMQEGIDFERLWQKKFNLPLIGMCAYTTQHIEHLEASAIDMLLDHHCRVIGLQ
;
A
#
# COMPACT_ATOMS: atom_id res chain seq x y z
N MET A 1 4.27 1.21 -11.57
CA MET A 1 5.36 1.38 -10.58
C MET A 1 5.87 2.81 -10.48
N GLU A 2 5.65 3.67 -11.49
CA GLU A 2 6.12 5.07 -11.51
C GLU A 2 5.79 5.88 -10.25
N PHE A 3 4.59 5.72 -9.68
CA PHE A 3 4.19 6.37 -8.44
C PHE A 3 5.18 6.15 -7.29
N LEU A 4 5.64 4.90 -7.08
CA LEU A 4 6.64 4.58 -6.06
C LEU A 4 8.03 5.08 -6.48
N LYS A 5 8.41 4.95 -7.75
CA LYS A 5 9.70 5.42 -8.28
C LYS A 5 9.92 6.91 -7.96
N ILE A 6 8.92 7.75 -8.25
CA ILE A 6 8.94 9.19 -7.97
C ILE A 6 9.15 9.45 -6.47
N GLY A 7 8.45 8.71 -5.60
CA GLY A 7 8.60 8.85 -4.15
C GLY A 7 10.05 8.61 -3.70
N LEU A 8 10.63 7.50 -4.17
CA LEU A 8 11.96 7.08 -3.79
C LEU A 8 13.07 8.01 -4.32
N LEU A 9 13.00 8.35 -5.61
CA LEU A 9 14.08 9.03 -6.33
C LEU A 9 13.98 10.55 -6.28
N ASP A 10 12.76 11.10 -6.35
CA ASP A 10 12.55 12.54 -6.53
C ASP A 10 12.04 13.22 -5.27
N LYS A 11 11.35 12.49 -4.38
CA LYS A 11 10.72 13.05 -3.18
C LYS A 11 11.44 12.69 -1.89
N GLN A 12 12.48 11.85 -1.95
CA GLN A 12 13.25 11.43 -0.78
C GLN A 12 12.37 10.75 0.28
N GLU A 13 11.36 10.02 -0.19
CA GLU A 13 10.47 9.19 0.63
C GLU A 13 11.00 7.75 0.67
N ASP A 14 10.55 6.99 1.65
CA ASP A 14 10.62 5.54 1.60
C ASP A 14 9.37 4.98 0.96
N VAL A 15 9.48 3.81 0.34
CA VAL A 15 8.43 3.28 -0.52
C VAL A 15 8.05 1.85 -0.16
N MET A 16 6.77 1.55 -0.29
CA MET A 16 6.22 0.23 0.03
C MET A 16 5.26 -0.25 -1.05
N LEU A 17 5.40 -1.52 -1.43
CA LEU A 17 4.48 -2.21 -2.32
C LEU A 17 4.00 -3.49 -1.65
N ILE A 18 2.68 -3.61 -1.49
CA ILE A 18 2.04 -4.80 -0.98
C ILE A 18 1.15 -5.37 -2.09
N THR A 19 1.48 -6.54 -2.62
CA THR A 19 0.72 -7.13 -3.73
C THR A 19 0.96 -8.62 -3.88
N ASP A 20 -0.08 -9.33 -4.35
CA ASP A 20 -0.02 -10.74 -4.72
C ASP A 20 -0.11 -10.95 -6.25
N VAL A 21 -0.19 -9.86 -7.04
CA VAL A 21 -0.37 -9.92 -8.51
C VAL A 21 0.85 -10.54 -9.21
N MET A 22 2.05 -10.34 -8.66
CA MET A 22 3.32 -10.87 -9.18
C MET A 22 4.17 -11.36 -8.01
N SER A 23 5.06 -12.33 -8.27
CA SER A 23 6.00 -12.73 -7.23
C SER A 23 6.95 -11.58 -6.88
N LEU A 24 7.40 -11.52 -5.63
CA LEU A 24 8.32 -10.47 -5.18
C LEU A 24 9.61 -10.45 -6.01
N ASP A 25 10.07 -11.60 -6.51
CA ASP A 25 11.27 -11.67 -7.36
C ASP A 25 11.02 -11.05 -8.74
N GLN A 26 9.85 -11.25 -9.35
CA GLN A 26 9.50 -10.58 -10.60
C GLN A 26 9.40 -9.06 -10.42
N ILE A 27 8.88 -8.61 -9.27
CA ILE A 27 8.82 -7.19 -8.91
C ILE A 27 10.24 -6.63 -8.74
N ARG A 28 11.12 -7.34 -8.04
CA ARG A 28 12.54 -6.96 -7.88
C ARG A 28 13.23 -6.84 -9.23
N ASP A 29 13.04 -7.80 -10.13
CA ASP A 29 13.58 -7.77 -11.48
C ASP A 29 13.10 -6.55 -12.26
N LYS A 30 11.82 -6.21 -12.15
CA LYS A 30 11.24 -5.04 -12.80
C LYS A 30 11.85 -3.75 -12.26
N ILE A 31 11.98 -3.61 -10.93
CA ILE A 31 12.62 -2.45 -10.30
C ILE A 31 14.08 -2.32 -10.77
N ASN A 32 14.85 -3.40 -10.71
CA ASN A 32 16.27 -3.38 -11.10
C ASN A 32 16.46 -2.94 -12.56
N LYS A 33 15.55 -3.35 -13.46
CA LYS A 33 15.58 -2.95 -14.87
C LYS A 33 15.16 -1.49 -15.09
N GLU A 34 14.20 -0.98 -14.32
CA GLU A 34 13.54 0.30 -14.63
C GLU A 34 14.04 1.49 -13.80
N TRP A 35 14.58 1.25 -12.60
CA TRP A 35 14.84 2.31 -11.62
C TRP A 35 16.33 2.66 -11.53
N ASN A 36 17.23 1.83 -12.05
CA ASN A 36 18.68 2.03 -11.99
C ASN A 36 19.18 2.28 -10.55
N VAL A 37 18.80 1.39 -9.63
CA VAL A 37 19.13 1.46 -8.20
C VAL A 37 19.72 0.16 -7.66
N GLU A 38 20.49 0.26 -6.59
CA GLU A 38 20.95 -0.87 -5.78
C GLU A 38 19.82 -1.37 -4.86
N LEU A 39 18.85 -2.10 -5.41
CA LEU A 39 17.62 -2.49 -4.71
C LEU A 39 17.89 -3.28 -3.42
N ALA A 40 18.85 -4.20 -3.43
CA ALA A 40 19.19 -5.00 -2.24
C ALA A 40 19.62 -4.12 -1.05
N ASN A 41 20.33 -3.01 -1.31
CA ASN A 41 20.72 -2.05 -0.28
C ASN A 41 19.51 -1.26 0.23
N LEU A 42 18.58 -0.92 -0.66
CA LEU A 42 17.36 -0.21 -0.32
C LEU A 42 16.37 -1.07 0.50
N GLU A 43 16.21 -2.36 0.16
CA GLU A 43 15.42 -3.30 0.96
C GLU A 43 16.05 -3.51 2.34
N ARG A 44 17.37 -3.73 2.40
CA ARG A 44 18.08 -3.93 3.66
C ARG A 44 18.04 -2.70 4.59
N SER A 45 18.05 -1.50 4.02
CA SER A 45 17.90 -0.25 4.78
C SER A 45 16.45 0.11 5.10
N GLY A 46 15.47 -0.66 4.60
CA GLY A 46 14.04 -0.38 4.80
C GLY A 46 13.47 0.74 3.93
N ARG A 47 14.27 1.31 3.02
CA ARG A 47 13.85 2.34 2.06
C ARG A 47 12.89 1.83 1.00
N VAL A 48 13.00 0.56 0.65
CA VAL A 48 12.04 -0.15 -0.20
C VAL A 48 11.51 -1.34 0.60
N THR A 49 10.20 -1.45 0.74
CA THR A 49 9.54 -2.61 1.35
C THR A 49 8.65 -3.29 0.30
N LEU A 50 8.93 -4.55 0.01
CA LEU A 50 8.10 -5.40 -0.85
C LEU A 50 7.51 -6.52 0.01
N SER A 51 6.20 -6.75 -0.08
CA SER A 51 5.51 -7.75 0.74
C SER A 51 4.30 -8.32 0.01
N THR A 52 3.95 -9.57 0.31
CA THR A 52 2.66 -10.14 -0.08
C THR A 52 1.56 -9.61 0.84
N PHE A 53 0.31 -9.76 0.44
CA PHE A 53 -0.81 -9.40 1.31
C PHE A 53 -0.81 -10.20 2.60
N HIS A 54 -0.56 -11.50 2.51
CA HIS A 54 -0.54 -12.39 3.66
C HIS A 54 0.59 -12.04 4.63
N ASP A 55 1.81 -11.83 4.14
CA ASP A 55 2.94 -11.45 4.99
C ASP A 55 2.70 -10.09 5.68
N TRP A 56 2.11 -9.14 4.95
CA TRP A 56 1.91 -7.80 5.48
C TRP A 56 0.71 -7.73 6.43
N TYR A 57 -0.45 -8.23 6.04
CA TYR A 57 -1.71 -8.02 6.74
C TYR A 57 -2.10 -9.18 7.65
N MET A 58 -1.59 -10.39 7.40
CA MET A 58 -1.98 -11.63 8.09
C MET A 58 -0.76 -12.52 8.43
N PRO A 59 0.31 -12.00 9.05
CA PRO A 59 1.52 -12.78 9.31
C PRO A 59 1.30 -13.97 10.27
N ASP A 60 0.23 -13.93 11.08
CA ASP A 60 -0.25 -15.01 11.95
C ASP A 60 -1.45 -15.76 11.35
N GLY A 61 -1.78 -15.54 10.08
CA GLY A 61 -2.97 -16.05 9.42
C GLY A 61 -4.26 -15.30 9.75
N HIS A 62 -4.20 -14.19 10.51
CA HIS A 62 -5.38 -13.45 10.94
C HIS A 62 -5.30 -11.96 10.58
N PHE A 63 -6.34 -11.44 9.93
CA PHE A 63 -6.43 -10.02 9.63
C PHE A 63 -6.85 -9.22 10.87
N ARG A 64 -6.12 -8.15 11.18
CA ARG A 64 -6.37 -7.31 12.35
C ARG A 64 -6.23 -5.84 11.97
N SER A 65 -7.34 -5.20 11.60
CA SER A 65 -7.36 -3.83 11.03
C SER A 65 -6.58 -2.82 11.86
N GLN A 66 -6.76 -2.80 13.19
CA GLN A 66 -6.04 -1.87 14.07
C GLN A 66 -4.51 -2.08 14.07
N ASN A 67 -4.05 -3.33 13.98
CA ASN A 67 -2.62 -3.62 13.94
C ASN A 67 -2.04 -3.24 12.57
N ASN A 68 -2.80 -3.50 11.51
CA ASN A 68 -2.38 -3.25 10.14
C ASN A 68 -2.23 -1.75 9.81
N ILE A 69 -2.88 -0.87 10.57
CA ILE A 69 -2.73 0.58 10.45
C ILE A 69 -1.53 1.12 11.23
N LYS A 70 -1.15 0.47 12.34
CA LYS A 70 0.05 0.83 13.12
C LYS A 70 1.34 0.56 12.35
N LYS A 71 1.38 -0.49 11.52
CA LYS A 71 2.57 -0.88 10.73
C LYS A 71 3.07 0.26 9.81
N PRO A 72 2.26 0.82 8.91
CA PRO A 72 2.70 1.93 8.04
C PRO A 72 2.95 3.23 8.82
N THR A 73 2.23 3.49 9.91
CA THR A 73 2.52 4.61 10.83
C THR A 73 3.95 4.52 11.37
N LYS A 74 4.31 3.37 11.95
CA LYS A 74 5.63 3.12 12.51
C LYS A 74 6.73 3.22 11.44
N ARG A 75 6.47 2.74 10.23
CA ARG A 75 7.39 2.88 9.09
C ARG A 75 7.61 4.35 8.74
N ASN A 76 6.54 5.14 8.69
CA ASN A 76 6.67 6.57 8.42
C ASN A 76 7.47 7.29 9.53
N GLU A 77 7.23 6.98 10.80
CA GLU A 77 8.00 7.54 11.92
C GLU A 77 9.50 7.20 11.82
N GLN A 78 9.84 5.96 11.45
CA GLN A 78 11.22 5.54 11.20
C GLN A 78 11.84 6.34 10.04
N SER A 79 11.10 6.47 8.93
CA SER A 79 11.50 7.26 7.76
C SER A 79 11.85 8.70 8.16
N LEU A 80 11.01 9.33 8.98
CA LEU A 80 11.26 10.68 9.49
C LEU A 80 12.47 10.75 10.42
N ALA A 81 12.67 9.76 11.29
CA ALA A 81 13.84 9.69 12.17
C ALA A 81 15.16 9.60 11.38
N GLU A 82 15.13 8.96 10.21
CA GLU A 82 16.24 8.88 9.26
C GLU A 82 16.35 10.10 8.32
N ARG A 83 15.64 11.20 8.65
CA ARG A 83 15.60 12.47 7.90
C ARG A 83 15.06 12.33 6.47
N ARG A 84 14.27 11.29 6.20
CA ARG A 84 13.52 11.16 4.94
C ARG A 84 12.25 12.02 5.02
N LYS A 85 11.54 12.15 3.89
CA LYS A 85 10.38 13.05 3.78
C LYS A 85 9.04 12.40 4.11
N GLY A 86 8.99 11.08 4.23
CA GLY A 86 7.77 10.35 4.55
C GLY A 86 7.71 8.98 3.88
N LEU A 87 6.51 8.40 3.87
CA LEU A 87 6.23 7.07 3.33
C LEU A 87 5.24 7.15 2.17
N ARG A 88 5.55 6.49 1.06
CA ARG A 88 4.63 6.27 -0.05
C ARG A 88 4.32 4.80 -0.23
N SER A 89 3.05 4.43 -0.24
CA SER A 89 2.65 3.02 -0.35
C SER A 89 1.66 2.75 -1.47
N VAL A 90 1.77 1.59 -2.09
CA VAL A 90 0.72 0.98 -2.90
C VAL A 90 0.31 -0.34 -2.24
N GLY A 91 -0.98 -0.51 -2.01
CA GLY A 91 -1.56 -1.76 -1.52
C GLY A 91 -2.56 -2.31 -2.54
N ASP A 92 -2.37 -3.55 -2.95
CA ASP A 92 -3.33 -4.29 -3.74
C ASP A 92 -4.49 -4.77 -2.86
N MET A 93 -5.71 -4.41 -3.23
CA MET A 93 -6.92 -4.71 -2.49
C MET A 93 -7.61 -5.99 -2.99
N THR A 94 -7.14 -6.56 -4.11
CA THR A 94 -7.64 -7.81 -4.70
C THR A 94 -7.82 -8.94 -3.68
N PRO A 95 -6.89 -9.16 -2.72
CA PRO A 95 -7.02 -10.25 -1.75
C PRO A 95 -8.24 -10.13 -0.83
N PHE A 96 -8.72 -8.93 -0.50
CA PHE A 96 -9.93 -8.77 0.30
C PHE A 96 -11.18 -9.32 -0.40
N PHE A 97 -11.22 -9.24 -1.74
CA PHE A 97 -12.32 -9.80 -2.54
C PHE A 97 -12.19 -11.31 -2.65
N SER A 98 -10.99 -11.82 -2.99
CA SER A 98 -10.80 -13.26 -3.21
C SER A 98 -10.92 -14.10 -1.94
N LEU A 99 -10.72 -13.49 -0.77
CA LEU A 99 -10.82 -14.15 0.54
C LEU A 99 -12.18 -13.96 1.21
N ASP A 100 -13.15 -13.31 0.55
CA ASP A 100 -14.45 -12.96 1.12
C ASP A 100 -14.35 -12.09 2.39
N MET A 101 -13.39 -11.15 2.39
CA MET A 101 -13.04 -10.28 3.52
C MET A 101 -13.42 -8.82 3.24
N MET A 102 -14.50 -8.61 2.49
CA MET A 102 -14.87 -7.28 2.02
C MET A 102 -15.27 -6.35 3.15
N GLN A 103 -15.94 -6.88 4.18
CA GLN A 103 -16.30 -6.07 5.35
C GLN A 103 -15.05 -5.61 6.09
N GLU A 104 -14.06 -6.50 6.28
CA GLU A 104 -12.77 -6.17 6.89
C GLU A 104 -11.99 -5.14 6.08
N GLY A 105 -12.02 -5.24 4.75
CA GLY A 105 -11.42 -4.27 3.83
C GLY A 105 -12.06 -2.89 3.97
N ILE A 106 -13.39 -2.83 3.98
CA ILE A 106 -14.15 -1.59 4.20
C ILE A 106 -13.82 -0.98 5.56
N ASP A 107 -13.85 -1.79 6.63
CA ASP A 107 -13.54 -1.31 7.98
C ASP A 107 -12.10 -0.84 8.11
N PHE A 108 -11.17 -1.47 7.39
CA PHE A 108 -9.78 -1.04 7.31
C PHE A 108 -9.65 0.33 6.62
N GLU A 109 -10.31 0.54 5.48
CA GLU A 109 -10.30 1.83 4.77
C GLU A 109 -10.93 2.95 5.63
N ARG A 110 -11.98 2.64 6.38
CA ARG A 110 -12.62 3.61 7.30
C ARG A 110 -11.70 4.17 8.36
N LEU A 111 -10.71 3.38 8.80
CA LEU A 111 -9.79 3.78 9.84
C LEU A 111 -8.70 4.76 9.35
N TRP A 112 -8.43 4.80 8.04
CA TRP A 112 -7.41 5.70 7.46
C TRP A 112 -7.82 7.17 7.46
N GLN A 113 -9.11 7.47 7.28
CA GLN A 113 -9.65 8.84 7.28
C GLN A 113 -9.31 9.66 8.55
N LYS A 114 -9.07 8.99 9.69
CA LYS A 114 -9.09 9.67 11.00
C LYS A 114 -7.73 9.99 11.63
N LYS A 115 -6.58 9.61 11.07
CA LYS A 115 -5.40 9.40 11.96
C LYS A 115 -4.03 9.93 11.57
N PHE A 116 -3.79 10.44 10.36
CA PHE A 116 -2.41 10.71 9.98
C PHE A 116 -2.16 12.18 9.66
N ASN A 117 -1.82 12.95 10.71
CA ASN A 117 -1.01 14.16 10.56
C ASN A 117 0.47 13.77 10.31
N LEU A 118 0.68 12.86 9.37
CA LEU A 118 1.97 12.27 9.01
C LEU A 118 2.11 12.35 7.48
N PRO A 119 3.33 12.55 6.96
CA PRO A 119 3.60 12.56 5.52
C PRO A 119 3.56 11.13 4.93
N LEU A 120 2.36 10.54 4.95
CA LEU A 120 2.07 9.24 4.37
C LEU A 120 1.13 9.41 3.18
N ILE A 121 1.52 8.88 2.03
CA ILE A 121 0.70 8.88 0.81
C ILE A 121 0.48 7.44 0.36
N GLY A 122 -0.76 6.96 0.54
CA GLY A 122 -1.18 5.62 0.12
C GLY A 122 -1.96 5.63 -1.17
N MET A 123 -1.84 4.55 -1.94
CA MET A 123 -2.69 4.22 -3.08
C MET A 123 -3.22 2.81 -2.90
N CYS A 124 -4.54 2.69 -2.75
CA CYS A 124 -5.24 1.42 -2.73
C CYS A 124 -5.61 1.05 -4.17
N ALA A 125 -5.09 -0.08 -4.66
CA ALA A 125 -5.28 -0.54 -6.03
C ALA A 125 -6.40 -1.58 -6.07
N TYR A 126 -7.38 -1.33 -6.93
CA TYR A 126 -8.53 -2.20 -7.16
C TYR A 126 -8.58 -2.59 -8.64
N THR A 127 -9.11 -3.78 -8.94
CA THR A 127 -9.45 -4.14 -10.32
C THR A 127 -10.86 -3.66 -10.65
N THR A 128 -11.13 -3.31 -11.91
CA THR A 128 -12.46 -2.88 -12.34
C THR A 128 -13.52 -3.94 -12.04
N GLN A 129 -13.21 -5.21 -12.31
CA GLN A 129 -14.08 -6.33 -11.98
C GLN A 129 -14.50 -6.31 -10.51
N HIS A 130 -13.58 -6.06 -9.58
CA HIS A 130 -13.90 -6.02 -8.16
C HIS A 130 -14.78 -4.84 -7.78
N ILE A 131 -14.54 -3.66 -8.37
CA ILE A 131 -15.37 -2.46 -8.12
C ILE A 131 -16.80 -2.67 -8.64
N GLU A 132 -16.97 -3.31 -9.80
CA GLU A 132 -18.30 -3.55 -10.40
C GLU A 132 -19.19 -4.49 -9.55
N HIS A 133 -18.60 -5.31 -8.68
CA HIS A 133 -19.34 -6.20 -7.79
C HIS A 133 -19.64 -5.57 -6.42
N LEU A 134 -19.22 -4.31 -6.19
CA LEU A 134 -19.55 -3.59 -4.97
C LEU A 134 -20.96 -3.02 -5.03
N GLU A 135 -21.67 -3.12 -3.91
CA GLU A 135 -22.90 -2.36 -3.69
C GLU A 135 -22.61 -0.85 -3.78
N ALA A 136 -23.59 -0.06 -4.25
CA ALA A 136 -23.43 1.38 -4.40
C ALA A 136 -22.97 2.07 -3.11
N SER A 137 -23.47 1.63 -1.95
CA SER A 137 -23.07 2.15 -0.64
C SER A 137 -21.60 1.89 -0.28
N ALA A 138 -21.02 0.79 -0.77
CA ALA A 138 -19.60 0.49 -0.60
C ALA A 138 -18.75 1.35 -1.54
N ILE A 139 -19.22 1.61 -2.77
CA ILE A 139 -18.57 2.54 -3.70
C ILE A 139 -18.58 3.97 -3.12
N ASP A 140 -19.73 4.45 -2.66
CA ASP A 140 -19.85 5.78 -2.02
C ASP A 140 -18.90 5.91 -0.83
N MET A 141 -18.82 4.86 0.01
CA MET A 141 -17.86 4.81 1.11
C MET A 141 -16.41 4.91 0.61
N LEU A 142 -16.01 4.16 -0.42
CA LEU A 142 -14.65 4.28 -0.95
C LEU A 142 -14.37 5.70 -1.45
N LEU A 143 -15.33 6.35 -2.12
CA LEU A 143 -15.21 7.73 -2.61
C LEU A 143 -15.09 8.73 -1.46
N ASP A 144 -15.89 8.59 -0.40
CA ASP A 144 -15.83 9.46 0.78
C ASP A 144 -14.49 9.33 1.52
N HIS A 145 -13.90 8.14 1.50
CA HIS A 145 -12.70 7.80 2.26
C HIS A 145 -11.38 7.98 1.48
N HIS A 146 -11.44 8.21 0.16
CA HIS A 146 -10.27 8.45 -0.68
C HIS A 146 -10.24 9.88 -1.22
N CYS A 147 -9.09 10.56 -1.07
CA CYS A 147 -8.93 11.94 -1.55
C CYS A 147 -9.04 12.09 -3.08
N ARG A 148 -8.76 11.01 -3.83
CA ARG A 148 -8.79 11.00 -5.29
C ARG A 148 -8.97 9.58 -5.79
N VAL A 149 -9.76 9.42 -6.84
CA VAL A 149 -9.89 8.17 -7.61
C VAL A 149 -9.38 8.38 -9.02
N ILE A 150 -8.73 7.35 -9.57
CA ILE A 150 -8.16 7.34 -10.92
C ILE A 150 -8.65 6.05 -11.61
N GLY A 151 -9.22 6.15 -12.81
CA GLY A 151 -9.56 4.99 -13.64
C GLY A 151 -11.01 4.47 -13.56
N LEU A 152 -11.91 5.14 -12.83
CA LEU A 152 -13.36 4.98 -13.01
C LEU A 152 -13.77 5.85 -14.22
N GLN A 153 -14.16 5.21 -15.33
CA GLN A 153 -14.78 5.85 -16.50
C GLN A 153 -16.19 5.31 -16.68
#